data_AF-A0A3D3EM60-F1
#
_entry.id   AF-A0A3D3EM60-F1
#
_cell.length_a   1.000
_cell.length_b   1.000
_cell.length_c   1.000
_cell.angle_alpha   90.00
_cell.angle_beta   90.00
_cell.angle_gamma   90.00
#
_symmetry.space_group_name_H-M   'P 1'
#
loop_
_entity.id
_entity.type
_entity.pdbx_description
1 polymer ?
#
loop_
_entity_poly.entity_id
_entity_poly.type
_entity_poly.pdbx_seq_one_letter_code
_entity_poly.pdbx_strand_id
1 'polypeptide(L)' 'TELTDPRRIVTSTVRVRSCDTPVVSVKTKEGIPKHKMQECIRELAAIELQTPVYAGEVVKENIAGTGIAVVATKDIA' A
#
# COMPACT_ATOMS: atom_id res chain seq x y z
N THR A 1 17.51 20.49 15.89
CA THR A 1 17.77 19.04 15.78
C THR A 1 16.50 18.37 16.23
N GLU A 2 15.68 17.84 15.32
CA GLU A 2 15.84 16.50 14.78
C GLU A 2 15.02 16.40 13.47
N LEU A 3 15.69 16.26 12.33
CA LEU A 3 15.06 16.10 11.01
C LEU A 3 15.68 14.87 10.33
N THR A 4 15.74 13.75 11.05
CA THR A 4 16.68 12.69 10.71
C THR A 4 16.17 11.77 9.60
N ASP A 5 14.87 11.61 9.41
CA ASP A 5 14.28 10.95 8.22
C ASP A 5 12.75 11.09 8.32
N PRO A 6 12.08 11.98 7.56
CA PRO A 6 10.64 12.13 7.64
C PRO A 6 9.97 10.88 7.05
N ARG A 7 9.73 9.89 7.91
CA ARG A 7 8.94 8.71 7.60
C ARG A 7 7.47 9.02 7.83
N ARG A 8 6.63 8.63 6.88
CA ARG A 8 5.17 8.80 6.99
C ARG A 8 4.48 7.51 6.56
N ILE A 9 3.35 7.22 7.19
CA ILE A 9 2.46 6.16 6.72
C ILE A 9 1.93 6.59 5.36
N VAL A 10 2.19 5.80 4.33
CA VAL A 10 1.69 6.08 2.99
C VAL A 10 0.34 5.40 2.87
N THR A 11 -0.70 6.22 2.71
CA THR A 11 -2.03 5.77 2.33
C THR A 11 -2.19 5.93 0.83
N SER A 12 -2.62 4.86 0.16
CA SER A 12 -2.77 4.84 -1.29
C SER A 12 -3.91 3.89 -1.67
N THR A 13 -4.13 3.72 -2.96
CA THR A 13 -5.14 2.81 -3.49
C THR A 13 -4.51 1.88 -4.51
N VAL A 14 -4.92 0.61 -4.49
CA VAL A 14 -4.51 -0.40 -5.49
C VAL A 14 -5.73 -0.88 -6.24
N ARG A 15 -5.54 -1.29 -7.49
CA ARG A 15 -6.64 -1.75 -8.33
C ARG A 15 -7.08 -3.14 -7.89
N VAL A 16 -8.38 -3.39 -7.92
CA VAL A 16 -8.97 -4.71 -7.68
C VAL A 16 -9.74 -5.12 -8.94
N ARG A 17 -9.42 -6.29 -9.50
CA ARG A 17 -10.15 -6.87 -10.63
C ARG A 17 -11.45 -7.51 -10.15
N SER A 18 -12.47 -7.41 -10.99
CA SER A 18 -13.76 -8.09 -10.84
C SER A 18 -14.56 -7.68 -9.59
N CYS A 19 -14.62 -6.39 -9.27
CA CYS A 19 -15.51 -5.88 -8.23
C CYS A 19 -16.15 -4.53 -8.61
N ASP A 20 -17.24 -4.19 -7.94
CA ASP A 20 -17.97 -2.93 -8.13
C ASP A 20 -17.13 -1.70 -7.74
N THR A 21 -16.17 -1.87 -6.83
CA THR A 21 -15.27 -0.80 -6.38
C THR A 21 -13.86 -1.08 -6.88
N PRO A 22 -13.48 -0.64 -8.10
CA PRO A 22 -12.28 -1.12 -8.81
C PRO A 22 -10.94 -0.75 -8.14
N VAL A 23 -10.98 -0.14 -6.96
CA VAL A 23 -9.82 0.23 -6.15
C VAL A 23 -10.08 -0.04 -4.67
N VAL A 24 -9.08 -0.52 -3.94
CA VAL A 24 -9.12 -0.68 -2.47
C VAL A 24 -8.11 0.25 -1.82
N SER A 25 -8.52 0.84 -0.70
CA SER A 25 -7.63 1.64 0.14
C SER A 25 -6.63 0.74 0.85
N VAL A 26 -5.35 1.08 0.70
CA VAL A 26 -4.24 0.39 1.36
C VAL A 26 -3.42 1.39 2.16
N LYS A 27 -2.74 0.90 3.18
CA LYS A 27 -1.74 1.66 3.94
C LYS A 27 -0.50 0.83 4.14
N THR A 28 0.64 1.49 4.27
CA THR A 28 1.86 0.83 4.72
C THR A 28 1.73 0.49 6.21
N LYS A 29 2.24 -0.67 6.61
CA LYS A 29 2.27 -1.11 8.01
C LYS A 29 3.14 -0.18 8.86
N GLU A 30 4.21 0.33 8.27
CA GLU A 30 5.16 1.25 8.88
C GLU A 30 5.42 2.48 8.01
N GLY A 31 6.12 3.47 8.58
CA GLY A 31 6.44 4.72 7.89
C GLY A 31 7.51 4.52 6.83
N ILE A 32 7.22 4.91 5.60
CA ILE A 32 8.17 4.84 4.48
C ILE A 32 8.94 6.17 4.38
N PRO A 33 10.26 6.12 4.12
CA PRO A 33 11.05 7.31 3.85
C PRO A 33 10.53 8.10 2.63
N LYS A 34 10.58 9.43 2.68
CA LYS A 34 10.08 10.28 1.59
C LYS A 34 10.66 9.94 0.21
N HIS A 35 11.94 9.56 0.15
CA HIS A 35 12.62 9.22 -1.11
C HIS A 35 12.07 7.94 -1.77
N LYS A 36 11.48 7.03 -0.99
CA LYS A 36 10.87 5.78 -1.47
C LYS A 36 9.39 5.92 -1.83
N MET A 37 8.73 7.02 -1.46
CA MET A 37 7.31 7.22 -1.73
C MET A 37 6.95 7.13 -3.22
N GLN A 38 7.76 7.73 -4.10
CA GLN A 38 7.49 7.68 -5.55
C GLN A 38 7.59 6.25 -6.10
N GLU A 39 8.55 5.47 -5.63
CA GLU A 39 8.71 4.06 -6.00
C GLU A 39 7.55 3.21 -5.48
N CYS A 40 7.10 3.46 -4.25
CA CYS A 40 5.93 2.80 -3.67
C CYS A 40 4.69 3.04 -4.53
N ILE A 41 4.41 4.29 -4.92
CA ILE A 41 3.25 4.62 -5.75
C ILE A 41 3.31 3.90 -7.11
N ARG A 42 4.49 3.85 -7.74
CA ARG A 42 4.67 3.13 -9.01
C ARG A 42 4.42 1.64 -8.88
N GLU A 43 4.95 1.01 -7.83
CA GLU A 43 4.69 -0.39 -7.56
C GLU A 43 3.21 -0.66 -7.25
N LEU A 44 2.59 0.16 -6.41
CA LEU A 44 1.16 0.06 -6.07
C LEU A 44 0.27 0.17 -7.30
N ALA A 45 0.61 1.07 -8.24
CA ALA A 45 -0.12 1.21 -9.50
C ALA A 45 0.01 -0.01 -10.44
N ALA A 46 1.07 -0.80 -10.29
CA ALA A 46 1.29 -2.04 -11.04
C ALA A 46 0.67 -3.27 -10.36
N ILE A 47 0.25 -3.16 -9.10
CA ILE A 47 -0.42 -4.23 -8.36
C ILE A 47 -1.89 -4.27 -8.74
N GLU A 48 -2.36 -5.46 -9.11
CA GLU A 48 -3.78 -5.76 -9.31
C GLU A 48 -4.16 -6.90 -8.37
N LEU A 49 -5.10 -6.64 -7.46
CA LEU A 49 -5.67 -7.64 -6.56
C LEU A 49 -6.89 -8.30 -7.19
N GLN A 50 -7.27 -9.46 -6.67
CA GLN A 50 -8.53 -10.12 -6.98
C GLN A 50 -9.40 -10.16 -5.72
N THR A 51 -10.72 -10.18 -5.88
CA THR A 51 -11.63 -10.40 -4.75
C THR A 51 -11.60 -11.86 -4.29
N PRO A 52 -11.88 -12.15 -3.01
CA PRO A 52 -12.16 -11.21 -1.92
C PRO A 52 -10.87 -10.62 -1.30
N VAL A 53 -10.91 -9.35 -0.91
CA VAL A 53 -9.84 -8.67 -0.15
C VAL A 53 -10.39 -8.28 1.20
N TYR A 54 -9.69 -8.61 2.29
CA TYR A 54 -10.13 -8.28 3.65
C TYR A 54 -9.33 -7.11 4.24
N ALA A 55 -9.96 -6.33 5.11
CA ALA A 55 -9.29 -5.31 5.89
C ALA A 55 -8.26 -5.96 6.83
N GLY A 56 -7.03 -5.47 6.79
CA GLY A 56 -5.88 -6.04 7.51
C GLY A 56 -5.09 -7.08 6.70
N GLU A 57 -5.58 -7.49 5.52
CA GLU A 57 -4.87 -8.40 4.64
C GLU A 57 -3.60 -7.76 4.07
N VAL A 58 -2.52 -8.53 3.99
CA VAL A 58 -1.24 -8.08 3.43
C VAL A 58 -1.29 -8.19 1.91
N VAL A 59 -1.36 -7.04 1.26
CA VAL A 59 -1.35 -6.91 -0.21
C VAL A 59 0.04 -7.16 -0.78
N LYS A 60 1.08 -6.68 -0.07
CA LYS A 60 2.47 -6.91 -0.46
C LYS A 60 3.38 -6.80 0.75
N GLU A 61 4.26 -7.78 0.95
CA GLU A 61 5.14 -7.82 2.12
C GLU A 61 6.32 -6.85 2.05
N ASN A 62 6.76 -6.49 0.84
CA ASN A 62 7.89 -5.59 0.62
C ASN A 62 7.59 -4.61 -0.51
N ILE A 63 7.31 -3.36 -0.16
CA ILE A 63 7.09 -2.28 -1.13
C ILE A 63 8.36 -1.45 -1.33
N ALA A 64 8.72 -1.17 -2.59
CA ALA A 64 9.88 -0.34 -2.96
C ALA A 64 11.22 -0.83 -2.37
N GLY A 65 11.34 -2.15 -2.13
CA GLY A 65 12.53 -2.75 -1.51
C GLY A 65 12.80 -2.26 -0.08
N THR A 66 11.80 -1.74 0.63
CA THR A 66 11.94 -1.23 2.00
C THR A 66 11.80 -2.30 3.07
N GLY A 67 11.29 -3.48 2.72
CA GLY A 67 10.91 -4.53 3.67
C GLY A 67 9.61 -4.24 4.43
N ILE A 68 8.88 -3.18 4.06
CA ILE A 68 7.64 -2.77 4.71
C ILE A 68 6.45 -3.37 3.97
N ALA A 69 5.55 -3.98 4.74
CA ALA A 69 4.32 -4.54 4.22
C ALA A 69 3.25 -3.46 3.95
N VAL A 70 2.44 -3.68 2.92
CA VAL A 70 1.25 -2.91 2.59
C VAL A 70 0.03 -3.74 2.95
N VAL A 71 -0.90 -3.14 3.67
CA VAL A 71 -2.12 -3.79 4.14
C VAL A 71 -3.35 -3.09 3.61
N ALA A 72 -4.38 -3.85 3.24
CA ALA A 72 -5.68 -3.32 2.90
C ALA A 72 -6.37 -2.77 4.15
N THR A 73 -7.12 -1.67 4.00
CA THR A 73 -7.87 -1.06 5.11
C THR A 73 -9.37 -1.16 4.94
N LYS A 74 -9.82 -1.79 3.85
CA LYS A 74 -11.22 -1.90 3.50
C LYS A 74 -11.46 -3.29 2.93
N ASP A 75 -12.58 -3.89 3.32
CA ASP A 75 -13.06 -5.14 2.77
C ASP A 75 -13.69 -4.92 1.38
N ILE A 76 -13.36 -5.78 0.43
CA ILE A 76 -13.99 -5.90 -0.88
C ILE A 76 -14.36 -7.36 -1.09
N ALA A 77 -15.66 -7.63 -1.17
CA ALA A 77 -16.23 -8.92 -1.53
C ALA A 77 -16.73 -8.89 -2.97
#